data_AF-A0A944S6Q5-F1
#
_entry.id   AF-A0A944S6Q5-F1
#
_cell.length_a   1.000
_cell.length_b   1.000
_cell.length_c   1.000
_cell.angle_alpha   90.00
_cell.angle_beta   90.00
_cell.angle_gamma   90.00
#
_symmetry.space_group_name_H-M   'P 1'
#
loop_
_entity.id
_entity.type
_entity.pdbx_description
1 polymer ?
#
loop_
_entity_poly.entity_id
_entity_poly.type
_entity_poly.pdbx_seq_one_letter_code
_entity_poly.pdbx_strand_id
1 'polypeptide(L)'
;MSAARDDGRCASLRACVRSNLEDFFKQLEGAETSELYQRIINEVERPLLELALKECNGNQTKTANMLGINRNTLKKKLDIHFKPNTIKE
;
A
#
# COMPACT_ATOMS: atom_id res chain seq x y z
N MET A 1 28.63 -23.34 12.04
CA MET A 1 27.63 -22.78 12.96
C MET A 1 26.55 -22.10 12.13
N SER A 2 25.30 -22.41 12.45
CA SER A 2 24.15 -22.43 11.54
C SER A 2 23.61 -21.03 11.24
N ALA A 3 23.68 -20.60 9.98
CA ALA A 3 22.84 -19.54 9.45
C ALA A 3 21.57 -20.20 8.90
N ALA A 4 20.58 -20.38 9.77
CA ALA A 4 19.24 -20.71 9.36
C ALA A 4 18.69 -19.52 8.54
N ARG A 5 18.80 -19.63 7.21
CA ARG A 5 18.03 -18.80 6.30
C ARG A 5 16.57 -19.18 6.49
N ASP A 6 15.81 -18.28 7.11
CA ASP A 6 14.37 -18.41 7.26
C ASP A 6 13.73 -18.47 5.88
N ASP A 7 13.15 -19.63 5.59
CA ASP A 7 12.69 -20.06 4.28
C ASP A 7 11.36 -19.37 3.95
N GLY A 8 11.43 -18.18 3.36
CA GLY A 8 10.62 -17.77 2.20
C GLY A 8 9.08 -17.74 2.32
N ARG A 9 8.49 -18.03 3.48
CA ARG A 9 7.03 -17.94 3.69
C ARG A 9 6.76 -17.04 4.87
N CYS A 10 6.46 -15.79 4.55
CA CYS A 10 5.95 -14.91 5.56
C CYS A 10 4.66 -15.48 6.16
N ALA A 11 4.68 -15.82 7.44
CA ALA A 11 3.58 -16.50 8.13
C ALA A 11 2.24 -15.73 8.09
N SER A 12 2.28 -14.41 7.78
CA SER A 12 1.11 -13.60 7.48
C SER A 12 1.49 -12.31 6.76
N LEU A 13 0.54 -11.68 6.05
CA LEU A 13 0.75 -10.34 5.47
C LEU A 13 1.26 -9.34 6.53
N ARG A 14 0.76 -9.44 7.77
CA ARG A 14 1.20 -8.59 8.89
C ARG A 14 2.68 -8.76 9.20
N ALA A 15 3.18 -9.99 9.23
CA ALA A 15 4.60 -10.25 9.47
C ALA A 15 5.46 -9.72 8.32
N CYS A 16 4.94 -9.76 7.09
CA CYS A 16 5.68 -9.30 5.90
C CYS A 16 5.84 -7.80 5.95
N VAL A 17 4.73 -7.12 6.22
CA VAL A 17 4.70 -5.66 6.40
C VAL A 17 5.59 -5.25 7.56
N ARG A 18 5.56 -5.94 8.71
CA ARG A 18 6.46 -5.64 9.84
C ARG A 18 7.93 -5.71 9.44
N SER A 19 8.37 -6.81 8.83
CA SER A 19 9.78 -6.99 8.45
C SER A 19 10.23 -5.90 7.47
N ASN A 20 9.40 -5.58 6.47
CA ASN A 20 9.71 -4.53 5.50
C ASN A 20 9.76 -3.14 6.15
N LEU A 21 8.86 -2.85 7.10
CA LEU A 21 8.89 -1.59 7.83
C LEU A 21 10.13 -1.49 8.73
N GLU A 22 10.51 -2.55 9.44
CA GLU A 22 11.72 -2.57 10.27
C GLU A 22 12.98 -2.26 9.43
N ASP A 23 13.09 -2.82 8.23
CA ASP A 23 14.21 -2.54 7.33
C ASP A 23 14.13 -1.11 6.75
N PHE A 24 12.94 -0.62 6.43
CA PHE A 24 12.72 0.76 6.00
C PHE A 24 13.12 1.76 7.09
N PHE A 25 12.77 1.51 8.36
CA PHE A 25 13.15 2.37 9.49
C PHE A 25 14.66 2.38 9.74
N LYS A 26 15.35 1.25 9.59
CA LYS A 26 16.82 1.21 9.68
C LYS A 26 17.50 2.05 8.60
N GLN A 27 16.94 2.07 7.39
CA GLN A 27 17.45 2.88 6.28
C GLN A 27 17.19 4.38 6.46
N LEU A 28 16.26 4.75 7.34
CA LEU A 28 15.86 6.14 7.61
C LEU A 28 16.70 6.83 8.69
N GLU A 29 17.64 6.14 9.35
CA GLU A 29 18.54 6.73 10.34
C GLU A 29 19.33 7.92 9.73
N GLY A 30 18.82 9.14 9.96
CA GLY A 30 19.44 10.41 9.55
C GLY A 30 18.58 11.35 8.71
N ALA A 31 17.39 10.93 8.25
CA ALA A 31 16.49 11.79 7.46
C ALA A 31 15.31 12.30 8.31
N GLU A 32 15.10 13.62 8.36
CA GLU A 32 13.84 14.19 8.88
C GLU A 32 12.70 13.85 7.90
N THR A 33 12.01 12.74 8.15
CA THR A 33 10.86 12.37 7.32
C THR A 33 9.58 12.96 7.90
N SER A 34 9.28 14.18 7.50
CA SER A 34 7.91 14.69 7.53
C SER A 34 7.01 13.75 6.73
N GLU A 35 5.80 13.49 7.23
CA GLU A 35 4.75 12.75 6.49
C GLU A 35 5.00 11.25 6.23
N LEU A 36 5.83 10.59 7.05
CA LEU A 36 6.13 9.15 6.92
C LEU A 36 4.87 8.27 6.84
N TYR A 37 3.84 8.60 7.63
CA TYR A 37 2.56 7.89 7.60
C TYR A 37 1.91 7.95 6.21
N GLN A 38 1.82 9.13 5.60
CA GLN A 38 1.23 9.29 4.26
C GLN A 38 2.03 8.53 3.21
N ARG A 39 3.36 8.57 3.30
CA ARG A 39 4.25 7.83 2.39
C ARG A 39 4.00 6.33 2.46
N ILE A 40 3.99 5.76 3.66
CA ILE A 40 3.75 4.31 3.85
C ILE A 40 2.35 3.92 3.38
N ILE A 41 1.32 4.70 3.74
CA ILE A 41 -0.05 4.41 3.31
C ILE A 41 -0.16 4.47 1.78
N ASN A 42 0.51 5.41 1.13
CA ASN A 42 0.49 5.49 -0.34
C ASN A 42 1.15 4.29 -1.01
N GLU A 43 2.29 3.82 -0.49
CA GLU A 43 2.99 2.62 -0.98
C GLU A 43 2.15 1.35 -0.83
N VAL A 44 1.29 1.26 0.20
CA VAL A 44 0.44 0.09 0.44
C VAL A 44 -0.90 0.20 -0.30
N GLU A 45 -1.53 1.37 -0.33
CA GLU A 45 -2.85 1.53 -0.92
C GLU A 45 -2.84 1.42 -2.44
N ARG A 46 -1.82 1.95 -3.11
CA ARG A 46 -1.73 1.88 -4.57
C ARG A 46 -1.77 0.44 -5.11
N PRO A 47 -0.90 -0.50 -4.67
CA PRO A 47 -0.95 -1.89 -5.14
C PRO A 47 -2.25 -2.60 -4.72
N LEU A 48 -2.79 -2.30 -3.53
CA LEU A 48 -4.08 -2.85 -3.10
C LEU A 48 -5.21 -2.47 -4.08
N LEU A 49 -5.27 -1.19 -4.45
CA LEU A 49 -6.30 -0.68 -5.37
C LEU A 49 -6.10 -1.21 -6.79
N GLU A 50 -4.87 -1.31 -7.27
CA GLU A 50 -4.56 -1.85 -8.60
C GLU A 50 -4.98 -3.32 -8.72
N LEU A 51 -4.60 -4.14 -7.75
CA LEU A 51 -4.98 -5.56 -7.71
C LEU A 51 -6.50 -5.72 -7.59
N ALA A 52 -7.16 -4.95 -6.72
CA ALA A 52 -8.62 -5.04 -6.57
C ALA A 52 -9.39 -4.55 -7.81
N LEU A 53 -8.87 -3.56 -8.52
CA LEU A 53 -9.42 -3.15 -9.82
C LEU A 53 -9.22 -4.24 -10.88
N LYS A 54 -8.04 -4.85 -10.93
CA LYS A 54 -7.73 -5.94 -11.85
C LYS A 54 -8.66 -7.15 -11.63
N GLU A 55 -8.80 -7.60 -10.39
CA GLU A 55 -9.73 -8.70 -10.04
C GLU A 55 -11.18 -8.40 -10.41
N CYS A 56 -11.57 -7.12 -10.40
CA CYS A 56 -12.92 -6.68 -10.76
C CYS A 56 -13.04 -6.22 -12.22
N ASN A 57 -12.04 -6.45 -13.08
CA ASN A 57 -11.99 -5.98 -14.47
C ASN A 57 -12.29 -4.48 -14.63
N GLY A 58 -11.75 -3.65 -13.74
CA GLY A 58 -11.95 -2.19 -13.72
C GLY A 58 -13.32 -1.73 -13.22
N ASN A 59 -14.21 -2.64 -12.79
CA ASN A 59 -15.52 -2.26 -12.28
C ASN A 59 -15.43 -1.69 -10.85
N GLN A 60 -15.42 -0.36 -10.74
CA GLN A 60 -15.31 0.34 -9.46
C GLN A 60 -16.39 -0.04 -8.43
N THR A 61 -17.62 -0.33 -8.85
CA THR A 61 -18.68 -0.73 -7.90
C THR A 61 -18.37 -2.10 -7.30
N LYS A 62 -17.94 -3.06 -8.13
CA LYS A 62 -17.51 -4.39 -7.65
C LYS A 62 -16.25 -4.29 -6.79
N THR A 63 -15.28 -3.48 -7.18
CA THR A 63 -14.07 -3.23 -6.39
C THR A 63 -14.39 -2.63 -5.02
N ALA A 64 -15.28 -1.64 -4.96
CA ALA A 64 -15.69 -1.01 -3.71
C ALA A 64 -16.36 -2.02 -2.77
N ASN A 65 -17.24 -2.87 -3.31
CA ASN A 65 -17.89 -3.95 -2.56
C ASN A 65 -16.88 -5.00 -2.09
N MET A 66 -15.92 -5.40 -2.93
CA MET A 66 -14.86 -6.35 -2.59
C MET A 66 -13.96 -5.82 -1.46
N LEU A 67 -13.59 -4.55 -1.54
CA LEU A 67 -12.79 -3.88 -0.52
C LEU A 67 -13.59 -3.49 0.74
N GLY A 68 -14.92 -3.62 0.71
CA GLY A 68 -15.78 -3.23 1.84
C GLY A 68 -15.83 -1.73 2.11
N ILE A 69 -15.60 -0.89 1.09
CA ILE A 69 -15.61 0.57 1.23
C ILE A 69 -16.69 1.21 0.37
N ASN A 70 -17.12 2.42 0.74
CA ASN A 70 -18.03 3.19 -0.09
C ASN A 70 -17.40 3.50 -1.47
N ARG A 71 -18.16 3.34 -2.56
CA ARG A 71 -17.72 3.65 -3.93
C ARG A 71 -17.20 5.09 -4.09
N ASN A 72 -17.77 6.06 -3.36
CA ASN A 72 -17.27 7.43 -3.34
C ASN A 72 -15.88 7.53 -2.70
N THR A 73 -15.63 6.76 -1.65
CA THR A 73 -14.30 6.65 -1.03
C THR A 73 -13.31 6.01 -1.98
N LEU A 74 -13.69 4.90 -2.64
CA LEU A 74 -12.86 4.28 -3.68
C LEU A 74 -12.51 5.30 -4.77
N LYS A 75 -13.50 6.02 -5.31
CA LYS A 75 -13.27 7.02 -6.35
C LYS A 75 -12.25 8.08 -5.91
N LYS A 76 -12.38 8.61 -4.69
CA LYS A 76 -11.40 9.58 -4.13
C LYS A 76 -10.00 8.98 -4.03
N LYS A 77 -9.88 7.73 -3.56
CA LYS A 77 -8.59 7.04 -3.48
C LYS A 77 -7.97 6.82 -4.86
N LEU A 78 -8.78 6.45 -5.86
CA LEU A 78 -8.29 6.31 -7.23
C LEU A 78 -7.82 7.65 -7.83
N ASP A 79 -8.51 8.74 -7.50
CA ASP A 79 -8.11 10.09 -7.89
C ASP A 79 -6.74 10.46 -7.30
N ILE A 80 -6.53 10.19 -6.01
CA ILE A 80 -5.26 10.46 -5.30
C ILE A 80 -4.11 9.61 -5.86
N HIS A 81 -4.33 8.33 -6.13
CA HIS A 81 -3.25 7.38 -6.42
C HIS A 81 -2.96 7.17 -7.92
N PHE A 82 -3.92 7.42 -8.81
CA PHE A 82 -3.79 7.11 -10.25
C PHE A 82 -3.94 8.31 -11.18
N LYS A 83 -4.42 9.47 -10.72
CA LYS A 83 -4.34 10.68 -11.55
C LYS A 83 -3.02 11.40 -11.27
N PRO A 84 -2.32 11.87 -12.32
CA PRO A 84 -1.22 12.79 -12.11
C PRO A 84 -1.78 14.00 -11.36
N ASN A 85 -1.14 14.36 -10.25
CA ASN A 85 -1.52 15.46 -9.38
C ASN A 85 -1.70 16.74 -10.23
N THR A 86 -2.93 17.06 -10.64
CA THR A 86 -3.25 18.32 -11.32
C THR A 86 -3.08 19.42 -10.29
N ILE A 87 -2.03 20.22 -10.48
CA ILE A 87 -1.79 21.47 -9.77
C ILE A 87 -3.12 22.24 -9.74
N LYS A 88 -3.67 22.42 -8.54
CA LYS A 88 -4.72 23.42 -8.33
C LYS A 88 -4.01 24.77 -8.36
N GLU A 89 -4.25 25.53 -9.44
CA GLU A 89 -4.05 26.98 -9.45
C GLU A 89 -5.00 27.67 -8.45
#